data_AF-A0AAX0RZX7-F1
#
_entry.id   AF-A0AAX0RZX7-F1
#
_cell.length_a   1.000
_cell.length_b   1.000
_cell.length_c   1.000
_cell.angle_alpha   90.00
_cell.angle_beta   90.00
_cell.angle_gamma   90.00
#
_symmetry.space_group_name_H-M   'P 1'
#
loop_
_entity.id
_entity.type
_entity.pdbx_description
1 polymer ?
#
loop_
_entity_poly.entity_id
_entity_poly.type
_entity_poly.pdbx_seq_one_letter_code
_entity_poly.pdbx_strand_id
1 'polypeptide(L)'
;MGIGKLSEKASELSDVIPYYFFCLFFSCISFSVAIIVFSGETSWLRPLPVIIYSFYVVIPYLLFAVPLQVFFNKYPRKFNLFYLFVYIIFSFIAVFIFYIVENLDFAMNVVKMKEYYELSLSASVVFWIWDSIFLQKKTDSS
;
A
#
# COMPACT_ATOMS: atom_id res chain seq x y z
N MET A 1 -0.46 26.58 22.78
CA MET A 1 0.30 25.82 21.77
C MET A 1 0.64 26.81 20.65
N GLY A 2 1.89 27.26 20.58
CA GLY A 2 2.27 28.46 19.81
C GLY A 2 2.41 28.21 18.31
N ILE A 3 2.15 29.25 17.52
CA ILE A 3 2.22 29.28 16.05
C ILE A 3 3.57 28.74 15.52
N GLY A 4 4.66 28.94 16.27
CA GLY A 4 5.98 28.38 15.94
C GLY A 4 6.03 26.84 15.89
N LYS A 5 5.36 26.15 16.82
CA LYS A 5 5.28 24.66 16.81
C LYS A 5 4.43 24.12 15.66
N LEU A 6 3.48 24.91 15.15
CA LEU A 6 2.69 24.55 13.98
C LEU A 6 3.51 24.73 12.70
N SER A 7 4.29 25.82 12.61
CA SER A 7 5.19 26.08 11.49
C SER A 7 6.28 25.00 11.38
N GLU A 8 6.85 24.59 12.51
CA GLU A 8 7.87 23.52 12.57
C GLU A 8 7.32 22.19 12.08
N LYS A 9 6.17 21.75 12.60
CA LYS A 9 5.49 20.52 12.14
C LYS A 9 5.08 20.57 10.67
N ALA A 10 4.69 21.74 10.16
CA ALA A 10 4.34 21.91 8.75
C ALA A 10 5.59 21.78 7.86
N SER A 11 6.73 22.30 8.30
CA SER A 11 8.01 22.15 7.61
C SER A 11 8.45 20.69 7.56
N GLU A 12 8.42 19.99 8.70
CA GLU A 12 8.76 18.57 8.77
C GLU A 12 7.84 17.73 7.87
N LEU A 13 6.54 18.04 7.84
CA LEU A 13 5.61 17.34 6.96
C LEU A 13 5.92 17.59 5.48
N SER A 14 6.24 18.83 5.11
CA SER A 14 6.64 19.21 3.75
C SER A 14 7.83 18.41 3.24
N ASP A 15 8.82 18.15 4.10
CA ASP A 15 10.03 17.41 3.73
C ASP A 15 9.75 15.92 3.51
N VAL A 16 8.71 15.36 4.16
CA VAL A 16 8.38 13.93 4.08
C VAL A 16 7.34 13.61 3.01
N ILE A 17 6.46 14.56 2.66
CA ILE A 17 5.40 14.42 1.64
C ILE A 17 5.89 13.80 0.32
N PRO A 18 7.04 14.22 -0.27
CA PRO A 18 7.52 13.64 -1.52
C PRO A 18 7.78 12.13 -1.42
N TYR A 19 8.26 11.64 -0.27
CA TYR A 19 8.52 10.22 -0.07
C TYR A 19 7.23 9.40 0.03
N TYR A 20 6.19 9.93 0.69
CA TYR A 20 4.87 9.29 0.69
C TYR A 20 4.27 9.25 -0.71
N PHE A 21 4.43 10.32 -1.50
CA PHE A 21 3.98 10.37 -2.88
C PHE A 21 4.70 9.32 -3.74
N PHE A 22 6.04 9.24 -3.68
CA PHE A 22 6.78 8.22 -4.41
C PHE A 22 6.41 6.81 -3.96
N CYS A 23 6.28 6.58 -2.65
CA CYS A 23 5.85 5.29 -2.11
C CYS A 23 4.48 4.88 -2.66
N LEU A 24 3.51 5.79 -2.68
CA LEU A 24 2.19 5.57 -3.27
C LEU A 24 2.29 5.26 -4.75
N PHE A 25 3.01 6.10 -5.52
CA PHE A 25 3.14 5.97 -6.96
C PHE A 25 3.72 4.60 -7.37
N PHE A 26 4.86 4.22 -6.78
CA PHE A 26 5.50 2.94 -7.07
C PHE A 26 4.67 1.75 -6.57
N SER A 27 4.05 1.87 -5.40
CA SER A 27 3.17 0.82 -4.87
C SER A 27 1.97 0.55 -5.77
N CYS A 28 1.29 1.60 -6.23
CA CYS A 28 0.11 1.46 -7.08
C CYS A 28 0.46 0.83 -8.43
N ILE A 29 1.56 1.26 -9.05
CA ILE A 29 2.02 0.69 -10.33
C ILE A 29 2.43 -0.78 -10.14
N SER A 30 3.26 -1.08 -9.16
CA SER A 30 3.72 -2.46 -8.91
C SER A 30 2.57 -3.40 -8.60
N PHE A 31 1.61 -2.97 -7.77
CA PHE A 31 0.47 -3.81 -7.43
C PHE A 31 -0.50 -3.97 -8.61
N SER A 32 -0.66 -2.95 -9.44
CA SER A 32 -1.47 -3.06 -10.68
C SER A 32 -0.89 -4.07 -11.65
N VAL A 33 0.44 -4.08 -11.81
CA VAL A 33 1.11 -5.11 -12.59
C VAL A 33 0.88 -6.50 -11.98
N ALA A 34 0.97 -6.62 -10.64
CA ALA A 34 0.67 -7.88 -9.97
C ALA A 34 -0.77 -8.35 -10.25
N ILE A 35 -1.77 -7.47 -10.14
CA ILE A 35 -3.17 -7.80 -10.45
C ILE A 35 -3.31 -8.37 -11.88
N ILE A 36 -2.72 -7.70 -12.87
CA ILE A 36 -2.80 -8.13 -14.28
C ILE A 36 -2.08 -9.47 -14.50
N VAL A 37 -0.94 -9.70 -13.83
CA VAL A 37 -0.22 -10.97 -13.94
C VAL A 37 -1.03 -12.11 -13.32
N PHE A 38 -1.64 -11.89 -12.14
CA PHE A 38 -2.44 -12.90 -11.46
C PHE A 38 -3.80 -13.15 -12.11
N SER A 39 -4.36 -12.19 -12.85
CA SER A 39 -5.56 -12.43 -13.66
C SER A 39 -5.31 -13.33 -14.88
N GLY A 40 -4.03 -13.57 -15.23
CA GLY A 40 -3.64 -14.38 -16.39
C GLY A 40 -3.80 -13.66 -17.73
N GLU A 41 -4.33 -12.44 -17.74
CA GLU A 41 -4.58 -11.66 -18.96
C GLU A 41 -3.35 -10.81 -19.33
N THR A 42 -2.25 -11.47 -19.70
CA THR A 42 -0.98 -10.78 -20.04
C THR A 42 -1.09 -9.79 -21.20
N SER A 43 -2.12 -9.91 -22.05
CA SER A 43 -2.46 -8.93 -23.09
C SER A 43 -2.79 -7.54 -22.52
N TRP A 44 -3.20 -7.47 -21.25
CA TRP A 44 -3.46 -6.25 -20.50
C TRP A 44 -2.22 -5.66 -19.83
N LEU A 45 -1.01 -6.23 -19.99
CA LEU A 45 0.25 -5.58 -19.58
C LEU A 45 0.65 -4.43 -20.50
N ARG A 46 -0.34 -3.66 -20.94
CA ARG A 46 -0.17 -2.44 -21.73
C ARG A 46 -0.23 -1.23 -20.81
N PRO A 47 0.36 -0.08 -21.20
CA PRO A 47 0.39 1.11 -20.35
C PRO A 47 -1.00 1.58 -19.89
N LEU A 48 -2.00 1.57 -20.77
CA LEU A 48 -3.36 2.04 -20.45
C LEU A 48 -4.03 1.24 -19.33
N PRO A 49 -4.17 -0.10 -19.43
CA PRO A 49 -4.65 -0.91 -18.31
C PRO A 49 -3.90 -0.73 -17.00
N VAL A 50 -2.57 -0.69 -17.03
CA VAL A 50 -1.76 -0.51 -15.81
C VAL A 50 -2.10 0.82 -15.13
N ILE A 51 -2.27 1.88 -15.91
CA ILE A 51 -2.70 3.19 -15.40
C ILE A 51 -4.10 3.10 -14.79
N ILE A 52 -5.06 2.46 -15.47
CA ILE A 52 -6.43 2.30 -14.99
C ILE A 52 -6.45 1.56 -13.65
N TYR A 53 -5.82 0.39 -13.57
CA TYR A 53 -5.72 -0.38 -12.32
C TYR A 53 -4.99 0.41 -11.23
N SER A 54 -3.98 1.22 -11.58
CA SER A 54 -3.27 2.03 -10.60
C SER A 54 -4.21 3.01 -9.91
N PHE A 55 -5.12 3.66 -10.65
CA PHE A 55 -6.13 4.54 -10.06
C PHE A 55 -7.09 3.79 -9.12
N TYR A 56 -7.50 2.56 -9.47
CA TYR A 56 -8.33 1.73 -8.59
C TYR A 56 -7.60 1.35 -7.28
N VAL A 57 -6.30 1.07 -7.37
CA VAL A 57 -5.47 0.69 -6.22
C VAL A 57 -5.22 1.86 -5.25
N VAL A 58 -5.28 3.11 -5.72
CA VAL A 58 -5.06 4.29 -4.85
C VAL A 58 -5.98 4.28 -3.64
N ILE A 59 -7.27 3.99 -3.80
CA ILE A 59 -8.25 4.04 -2.71
C ILE A 59 -7.91 3.05 -1.57
N PRO A 60 -7.79 1.73 -1.81
CA PRO A 60 -7.41 0.80 -0.75
C PRO A 60 -6.01 1.09 -0.20
N TYR A 61 -5.08 1.57 -1.02
CA TYR A 61 -3.77 1.98 -0.52
C TYR A 61 -3.88 3.13 0.50
N LEU A 62 -4.64 4.19 0.19
CA LEU A 62 -4.85 5.32 1.09
C LEU A 62 -5.56 4.92 2.38
N LEU A 63 -6.51 3.99 2.31
CA LEU A 63 -7.29 3.55 3.48
C LEU A 63 -6.52 2.60 4.40
N PHE A 64 -5.66 1.73 3.86
CA PHE A 64 -5.03 0.66 4.62
C PHE A 64 -3.51 0.79 4.73
N ALA A 65 -2.82 1.15 3.65
CA ALA A 65 -1.36 1.25 3.66
C ALA A 65 -0.88 2.55 4.31
N VAL A 66 -1.43 3.72 3.94
CA VAL A 66 -0.96 5.01 4.48
C VAL A 66 -1.08 5.11 6.00
N PRO A 67 -2.19 4.70 6.65
CA PRO A 67 -2.26 4.73 8.12
C PRO A 67 -1.19 3.86 8.78
N LEU A 68 -0.91 2.68 8.21
CA LEU A 68 0.17 1.82 8.68
C LEU A 68 1.54 2.46 8.51
N GLN A 69 1.79 3.11 7.36
CA GLN A 69 3.04 3.82 7.08
C GLN A 69 3.28 4.93 8.09
N VAL A 70 2.26 5.76 8.35
CA VAL A 70 2.33 6.84 9.34
C VAL A 70 2.58 6.28 10.75
N PHE A 71 1.98 5.13 11.08
CA PHE A 71 2.19 4.47 12.37
C PHE A 71 3.61 3.90 12.50
N PHE A 72 4.10 3.17 11.50
CA PHE A 72 5.43 2.54 11.53
C PHE A 72 6.57 3.52 11.40
N ASN A 73 6.37 4.64 10.71
CA ASN A 73 7.40 5.68 10.58
C ASN A 73 7.74 6.33 11.93
N LYS A 74 6.93 6.15 12.99
CA LYS A 74 7.28 6.55 14.36
C LYS A 74 8.46 5.74 14.93
N TYR A 75 8.64 4.52 14.44
CA TYR A 75 9.70 3.61 14.87
C TYR A 75 10.35 2.98 13.63
N PRO A 76 11.17 3.73 12.88
CA PRO A 76 11.59 3.30 11.56
C PRO A 76 12.46 2.05 11.62
N ARG A 77 12.03 0.99 10.91
CA ARG A 77 12.72 -0.30 10.80
C ARG A 77 12.63 -0.82 9.37
N LYS A 78 13.69 -0.63 8.58
CA LYS A 78 13.77 -1.14 7.20
C LYS A 78 13.60 -2.65 7.14
N PHE A 79 12.78 -3.12 6.21
CA PHE A 79 12.57 -4.54 5.91
C PHE A 79 12.25 -5.38 7.15
N ASN A 80 11.50 -4.80 8.09
CA ASN A 80 11.11 -5.51 9.30
C ASN A 80 10.02 -6.55 8.98
N LEU A 81 10.27 -7.82 9.31
CA LEU A 81 9.30 -8.90 9.08
C LEU A 81 8.03 -8.78 9.93
N PHE A 82 8.10 -8.14 11.11
CA PHE A 82 6.90 -7.84 11.88
C PHE A 82 6.01 -6.84 11.15
N TYR A 83 6.60 -5.81 10.49
CA TYR A 83 5.82 -4.89 9.67
C TYR A 83 5.20 -5.60 8.47
N LEU A 84 5.93 -6.52 7.82
CA LEU A 84 5.36 -7.37 6.77
C LEU A 84 4.16 -8.18 7.28
N PHE A 85 4.26 -8.79 8.46
CA PHE A 85 3.15 -9.55 9.05
C PHE A 85 1.90 -8.68 9.26
N VAL A 86 2.07 -7.43 9.70
CA VAL A 86 0.95 -6.49 9.83
C VAL A 86 0.40 -6.11 8.44
N TYR A 87 1.26 -5.82 7.46
CA TYR A 87 0.82 -5.59 6.08
C TYR A 87 0.00 -6.75 5.54
N ILE A 88 0.40 -7.99 5.82
CA ILE A 88 -0.38 -9.19 5.44
C ILE A 88 -1.80 -9.08 6.02
N ILE A 89 -1.96 -8.92 7.33
CA ILE A 89 -3.29 -8.86 7.98
C ILE A 89 -4.18 -7.79 7.33
N PHE A 90 -3.65 -6.58 7.17
CA PHE A 90 -4.43 -5.46 6.61
C PHE A 90 -4.71 -5.62 5.12
N SER A 91 -3.79 -6.20 4.35
CA SER A 91 -4.02 -6.49 2.93
C SER A 91 -5.13 -7.52 2.74
N PHE A 92 -5.21 -8.56 3.57
CA PHE A 92 -6.32 -9.52 3.54
C PHE A 92 -7.66 -8.81 3.77
N ILE A 93 -7.74 -7.93 4.78
CA ILE A 93 -8.95 -7.14 5.05
C ILE A 93 -9.30 -6.23 3.87
N ALA A 94 -8.31 -5.53 3.31
CA ALA A 94 -8.50 -4.60 2.20
C ALA A 94 -9.01 -5.28 0.94
N VAL A 95 -8.39 -6.40 0.55
CA VAL A 95 -8.78 -7.17 -0.63
C VAL A 95 -10.14 -7.83 -0.41
N PHE A 96 -10.46 -8.29 0.80
CA PHE A 96 -11.77 -8.85 1.12
C PHE A 96 -12.88 -7.82 0.94
N ILE A 97 -12.68 -6.61 1.47
CA ILE A 97 -13.62 -5.49 1.28
C ILE A 97 -13.73 -5.13 -0.19
N PHE A 98 -12.62 -5.08 -0.92
CA PHE A 98 -12.63 -4.82 -2.37
C PHE A 98 -13.53 -5.81 -3.12
N TYR A 99 -13.37 -7.12 -2.89
CA TYR A 99 -14.22 -8.14 -3.52
C TYR A 99 -15.70 -8.03 -3.14
N ILE A 100 -16.01 -7.72 -1.87
CA ILE A 100 -17.40 -7.53 -1.43
C ILE A 100 -18.04 -6.32 -2.11
N VAL A 101 -17.30 -5.21 -2.23
CA VAL A 101 -17.80 -3.99 -2.87
C VAL A 101 -18.00 -4.19 -4.37
N GLU A 102 -17.11 -4.95 -5.01
CA GLU A 102 -17.23 -5.28 -6.44
C GLU A 102 -18.42 -6.22 -6.72
N ASN A 103 -18.68 -7.20 -5.84
CA ASN A 103 -19.79 -8.14 -5.99
C ASN A 103 -20.43 -8.49 -4.63
N LEU A 104 -21.56 -7.84 -4.32
CA LEU A 104 -22.27 -7.99 -3.04
C LEU A 104 -22.75 -9.42 -2.76
N ASP A 105 -22.95 -10.25 -3.78
CA ASP A 105 -23.43 -11.64 -3.65
C ASP A 105 -22.31 -12.64 -3.30
N PHE A 106 -21.04 -12.22 -3.29
CA PHE A 106 -19.89 -13.14 -3.21
C PHE A 106 -19.30 -13.34 -1.80
N ALA A 107 -19.80 -12.67 -0.76
CA ALA A 107 -19.15 -12.56 0.54
C ALA A 107 -18.68 -13.90 1.16
N MET A 108 -19.46 -14.98 1.03
CA MET A 108 -19.10 -16.30 1.58
C MET A 108 -18.13 -17.12 0.71
N ASN A 109 -17.94 -16.77 -0.56
CA ASN A 109 -17.07 -17.49 -1.49
C ASN A 109 -15.71 -16.83 -1.70
N VAL A 110 -15.53 -15.54 -1.38
CA VAL A 110 -14.24 -14.82 -1.54
C VAL A 110 -13.09 -15.56 -0.84
N VAL A 111 -13.30 -16.03 0.39
CA VAL A 111 -12.27 -16.74 1.16
C VAL A 111 -11.91 -18.12 0.59
N LYS A 112 -12.65 -18.62 -0.40
CA LYS A 112 -12.33 -19.88 -1.10
C LYS A 112 -11.57 -19.64 -2.41
N MET A 113 -11.48 -18.39 -2.87
CA MET A 113 -10.82 -18.02 -4.12
C MET A 113 -9.30 -18.02 -3.93
N LYS A 114 -8.58 -18.63 -4.87
CA LYS A 114 -7.11 -18.61 -4.88
C LYS A 114 -6.59 -17.19 -5.07
N GLU A 115 -7.25 -16.44 -5.93
CA GLU A 115 -6.96 -15.06 -6.31
C GLU A 115 -6.98 -14.13 -5.09
N TYR A 116 -7.89 -14.36 -4.13
CA TYR A 116 -7.97 -13.60 -2.88
C TYR A 116 -6.66 -13.68 -2.09
N TYR A 117 -6.07 -14.87 -1.95
CA TYR A 117 -4.81 -15.07 -1.23
C TYR A 117 -3.62 -14.51 -2.02
N GLU A 118 -3.57 -14.74 -3.33
CA GLU A 118 -2.49 -14.27 -4.20
C GLU A 118 -2.42 -12.75 -4.24
N LEU A 119 -3.56 -12.07 -4.39
CA LEU A 119 -3.63 -10.61 -4.37
C LEU A 119 -3.32 -10.04 -2.99
N SER A 120 -3.81 -10.64 -1.91
CA SER A 120 -3.54 -10.17 -0.55
C SER A 120 -2.06 -10.25 -0.20
N LEU A 121 -1.41 -11.38 -0.52
CA LEU A 121 0.03 -11.54 -0.31
C LEU A 121 0.84 -10.58 -1.18
N SER A 122 0.46 -10.44 -2.45
CA SER A 122 1.14 -9.52 -3.38
C SER A 122 1.03 -8.07 -2.92
N ALA A 123 -0.15 -7.62 -2.49
CA ALA A 123 -0.36 -6.29 -1.94
C ALA A 123 0.55 -6.06 -0.72
N SER A 124 0.57 -7.03 0.20
CA SER A 124 1.35 -6.90 1.44
C SER A 124 2.85 -6.76 1.17
N VAL A 125 3.39 -7.56 0.23
CA VAL A 125 4.80 -7.54 -0.14
C VAL A 125 5.14 -6.24 -0.87
N VAL A 126 4.31 -5.82 -1.84
CA VAL A 126 4.53 -4.58 -2.59
C VAL A 126 4.54 -3.37 -1.65
N PHE A 127 3.54 -3.23 -0.78
CA PHE A 127 3.44 -2.08 0.11
C PHE A 127 4.57 -2.07 1.15
N TRP A 128 4.92 -3.24 1.69
CA TRP A 128 6.03 -3.37 2.63
C TRP A 128 7.39 -3.04 2.00
N ILE A 129 7.64 -3.47 0.75
CA ILE A 129 8.88 -3.16 0.02
C ILE A 129 9.02 -1.66 -0.17
N TRP A 130 7.99 -1.00 -0.70
CA TRP A 130 8.07 0.43 -1.00
C TRP A 130 8.08 1.30 0.25
N ASP A 131 7.33 0.93 1.28
CA ASP A 131 7.42 1.55 2.61
C ASP A 131 8.86 1.46 3.16
N SER A 132 9.46 0.27 3.10
CA SER A 132 10.83 0.03 3.55
C SER A 132 11.88 0.84 2.78
N ILE A 133 11.67 1.06 1.48
CA ILE A 133 12.58 1.81 0.61
C ILE A 133 12.48 3.32 0.87
N PHE A 134 11.25 3.87 0.88
CA PHE A 134 11.04 5.31 0.85
C PHE A 134 10.86 5.93 2.23
N LEU A 135 10.16 5.25 3.13
CA LEU A 135 9.65 5.85 4.37
C LEU A 135 10.42 5.40 5.61
N GLN A 136 10.89 4.14 5.65
CA GLN A 136 11.64 3.59 6.78
C GLN A 136 13.10 4.09 6.85
N LYS A 137 13.34 5.40 6.63
CA LYS A 137 14.67 5.99 6.79
C LYS A 137 14.96 6.16 8.29
N LYS A 138 16.12 5.69 8.75
CA LYS A 138 16.61 6.09 10.05
C LYS A 138 16.86 7.59 9.99
N THR A 139 16.28 8.33 10.93
CA THR A 139 16.87 9.60 11.33
C THR A 139 18.21 9.24 11.95
N ASP A 140 19.28 9.31 11.17
CA ASP A 140 20.64 9.25 11.69
C ASP A 140 20.81 10.47 12.59
N SER A 141 20.46 10.27 13.87
CA SER A 141 20.69 11.19 14.97
C SER A 141 21.81 10.59 15.79
N SER A 142 23.04 10.84 15.34
CA SER A 142 24.28 10.84 16.12
C SER A 142 25.36 11.53 15.31
#